data_AF-T0ZNV5-F1
#
_entry.id   AF-T0ZNV5-F1
#
_cell.length_a   1.000
_cell.length_b   1.000
_cell.length_c   1.000
_cell.angle_alpha   90.00
_cell.angle_beta   90.00
_cell.angle_gamma   90.00
#
_symmetry.space_group_name_H-M   'P 1'
#
loop_
_entity.id
_entity.type
_entity.pdbx_description
1 polymer ?
#
loop_
_entity_poly.entity_id
_entity_poly.type
_entity_poly.pdbx_seq_one_letter_code
_entity_poly.pdbx_strand_id
1 'polypeptide(L)'
;MEAEAERYFAEIDQRGGVLGCIEDGFFQREIADAAFRYQQQLDQGERIVVGVNAFQSDGEDAPQLLRIDGAAELDQKAELARCGRGGMARESPRPWM
;
A
#
# COMPACT_ATOMS: atom_id res chain seq x y z
N MET A 1 -18.70 15.29 -6.45
CA MET A 1 -18.12 13.96 -6.13
C MET A 1 -18.63 12.91 -7.08
N GLU A 2 -19.92 12.56 -7.10
CA GLU A 2 -20.47 11.51 -7.99
C GLU A 2 -20.19 11.77 -9.48
N ALA A 3 -20.60 12.93 -10.01
CA ALA A 3 -20.39 13.29 -11.41
C ALA A 3 -18.90 13.37 -11.84
N GLU A 4 -17.98 13.55 -10.90
CA GLU A 4 -16.54 13.55 -11.18
C GLU A 4 -15.99 12.13 -11.25
N ALA A 5 -16.43 11.26 -10.33
CA ALA A 5 -16.13 9.84 -10.37
C ALA A 5 -16.67 9.17 -11.64
N GLU A 6 -17.90 9.49 -12.05
CA GLU A 6 -18.48 8.97 -13.30
C GLU A 6 -17.68 9.36 -14.54
N ARG A 7 -17.18 10.59 -14.62
CA ARG A 7 -16.29 11.02 -15.71
C ARG A 7 -14.99 10.22 -15.71
N TYR A 8 -14.43 9.98 -14.53
CA TYR A 8 -13.20 9.21 -14.39
C TYR A 8 -13.41 7.74 -14.82
N PHE A 9 -14.56 7.15 -14.48
CA PHE A 9 -14.91 5.81 -14.98
C PHE A 9 -15.07 5.79 -16.50
N ALA A 10 -15.73 6.79 -17.08
CA ALA A 10 -15.86 6.90 -18.53
C ALA A 10 -14.50 7.05 -19.23
N GLU A 11 -13.52 7.70 -18.61
CA GLU A 11 -12.15 7.78 -19.11
C GLU A 11 -11.44 6.42 -19.06
N ILE A 12 -11.58 5.68 -17.96
CA ILE A 12 -11.03 4.32 -17.82
C ILE A 12 -11.61 3.40 -18.91
N ASP A 13 -12.91 3.47 -19.16
CA ASP A 13 -13.55 2.67 -20.21
C ASP A 13 -13.00 3.00 -21.61
N GLN A 14 -12.76 4.29 -21.91
CA GLN A 14 -12.15 4.73 -23.17
C GLN A 14 -10.71 4.24 -23.34
N ARG A 15 -9.98 4.02 -22.25
CA ARG A 15 -8.59 3.53 -22.22
C ARG A 15 -8.48 2.00 -22.31
N GLY A 16 -9.59 1.30 -22.56
CA GLY A 16 -9.61 -0.17 -22.63
C GLY A 16 -9.97 -0.83 -21.29
N GLY A 17 -10.60 -0.10 -20.40
CA GLY A 17 -11.00 -0.56 -19.07
C GLY A 17 -9.80 -0.66 -18.11
N VAL A 18 -10.08 -1.19 -16.91
CA VAL A 18 -9.11 -1.26 -15.82
C VAL A 18 -7.83 -2.01 -16.21
N LEU A 19 -7.94 -3.11 -16.97
CA LEU A 19 -6.77 -3.88 -17.38
C LEU A 19 -5.88 -3.08 -18.34
N GLY A 20 -6.46 -2.38 -19.32
CA GLY A 20 -5.72 -1.49 -20.22
C GLY A 20 -4.98 -0.40 -19.46
N CYS A 21 -5.63 0.20 -18.46
CA CYS A 21 -5.03 1.22 -17.58
C CYS A 21 -3.91 0.68 -16.65
N ILE A 22 -3.89 -0.62 -16.35
CA ILE A 22 -2.79 -1.24 -15.60
C ILE A 22 -1.60 -1.48 -16.53
N GLU A 23 -1.86 -1.98 -17.74
CA GLU A 23 -0.83 -2.31 -18.72
C GLU A 23 -0.11 -1.07 -19.26
N ASP A 24 -0.83 0.04 -19.47
CA ASP A 24 -0.26 1.32 -19.92
C ASP A 24 0.33 2.18 -18.78
N GLY A 25 0.14 1.74 -17.53
CA GLY A 25 0.64 2.39 -16.33
C GLY A 25 -0.11 3.66 -15.93
N PHE A 26 -1.34 3.87 -16.41
CA PHE A 26 -2.15 5.05 -16.12
C PHE A 26 -2.32 5.30 -14.61
N PHE A 27 -2.74 4.29 -13.85
CA PHE A 27 -2.99 4.45 -12.41
C PHE A 27 -1.72 4.79 -11.63
N GLN A 28 -0.60 4.14 -11.97
CA GLN A 28 0.68 4.37 -11.31
C GLN A 28 1.14 5.82 -11.54
N ARG A 29 0.93 6.36 -12.74
CA ARG A 29 1.27 7.74 -13.08
C ARG A 29 0.39 8.74 -12.33
N GLU A 30 -0.92 8.53 -12.33
CA GLU A 30 -1.89 9.38 -11.62
C GLU A 30 -1.60 9.44 -10.11
N ILE A 31 -1.31 8.28 -9.50
CA ILE A 31 -0.94 8.20 -8.07
C ILE A 31 0.39 8.94 -7.83
N ALA A 32 1.39 8.74 -8.68
CA ALA A 32 2.68 9.40 -8.55
C ALA A 32 2.55 10.93 -8.70
N ASP A 33 1.79 11.41 -9.68
CA ASP A 33 1.57 12.84 -9.92
C ASP A 33 0.77 13.49 -8.77
N ALA A 34 -0.21 12.77 -8.20
CA ALA A 34 -0.91 13.21 -7.00
C ALA A 34 0.02 13.27 -5.77
N ALA A 35 0.83 12.24 -5.56
CA ALA A 35 1.79 12.20 -4.45
C ALA A 35 2.86 13.30 -4.58
N PHE A 36 3.36 13.55 -5.79
CA PHE A 36 4.33 14.61 -6.05
C PHE A 36 3.74 16.00 -5.79
N ARG A 37 2.52 16.27 -6.27
CA ARG A 37 1.81 17.53 -5.95
C ARG A 37 1.60 17.69 -4.45
N TYR A 38 1.19 16.63 -3.77
CA TYR A 38 1.02 16.65 -2.31
C TYR A 38 2.33 16.99 -1.60
N GLN A 39 3.44 16.34 -1.98
CA GLN A 39 4.74 16.62 -1.39
C GLN A 39 5.19 18.06 -1.64
N GLN A 40 5.04 18.57 -2.86
CA GLN A 40 5.35 19.97 -3.17
C GLN A 40 4.55 20.95 -2.30
N GLN A 41 3.26 20.69 -2.08
CA GLN A 41 2.43 21.52 -1.20
C GLN A 41 2.90 21.50 0.26
N LEU A 42 3.40 20.36 0.74
CA LEU A 42 4.01 20.27 2.08
C LEU A 42 5.31 21.07 2.15
N ASP A 43 6.17 20.96 1.14
CA ASP A 43 7.49 21.60 1.09
C ASP A 43 7.36 23.13 0.94
N GLN A 44 6.36 23.59 0.19
CA GLN A 44 6.06 25.01 0.01
C GLN A 44 5.29 25.62 1.20
N GLY A 45 4.85 24.79 2.16
CA GLY A 45 4.05 25.22 3.30
C GLY A 45 2.60 25.59 2.95
N GLU A 46 2.15 25.32 1.73
CA GLU A 46 0.74 25.48 1.32
C GLU A 46 -0.18 24.51 2.09
N ARG A 47 0.38 23.37 2.49
CA ARG A 47 -0.29 22.38 3.31
C ARG A 47 0.48 22.14 4.60
N ILE A 48 -0.17 22.36 5.73
CA ILE A 48 0.45 22.25 7.05
C ILE A 48 0.12 20.89 7.68
N VAL A 49 1.17 20.20 8.13
CA VAL A 49 1.12 18.99 8.95
C VAL A 49 1.81 19.30 10.27
N VAL A 50 0.99 19.45 11.31
CA VAL A 50 1.42 19.80 12.67
C VAL A 50 2.38 18.74 13.20
N GLY A 51 3.49 19.18 13.79
CA GLY A 51 4.56 18.31 14.30
C GLY A 51 5.52 17.80 13.23
N VAL A 52 5.22 18.00 11.95
CA VAL A 52 6.09 17.59 10.83
C VAL A 52 6.72 18.78 10.14
N ASN A 53 5.93 19.64 9.47
CA ASN A 53 6.46 20.80 8.74
C ASN A 53 6.14 22.15 9.43
N ALA A 54 5.26 22.18 10.42
CA ALA A 54 5.06 23.34 11.29
C ALA A 54 4.73 22.92 12.72
N PHE A 55 5.01 23.82 13.68
CA PHE A 55 4.70 23.65 15.10
C PHE A 55 5.36 22.42 15.74
N GLN A 56 6.62 22.15 15.41
CA GLN A 56 7.39 21.06 16.01
C GLN A 56 7.72 21.36 17.49
N SER A 57 7.68 20.33 18.34
CA SER A 57 8.06 20.40 19.74
C SER A 57 9.34 19.60 20.01
N ASP A 58 10.29 20.16 20.75
CA ASP A 58 11.62 19.58 21.01
C ASP A 58 11.64 18.43 22.05
N GLY A 59 10.53 17.70 22.24
CA GLY A 59 10.34 16.84 23.41
C GLY A 59 9.48 15.60 23.20
N GLU A 60 9.68 14.86 22.11
CA GLU A 60 9.04 13.56 21.92
C GLU A 60 10.00 12.42 22.25
N ASP A 61 9.69 11.66 23.31
CA ASP A 61 10.31 10.35 23.52
C ASP A 61 9.88 9.42 22.39
N ALA A 62 10.84 8.89 21.64
CA ALA A 62 10.54 7.96 20.56
C ALA A 62 9.81 6.71 21.11
N PRO A 63 8.69 6.30 20.50
CA PRO A 63 7.98 5.11 20.96
C PRO A 63 8.86 3.86 20.81
N GLN A 64 8.66 2.91 21.71
CA GLN A 64 9.31 1.60 21.58
C GLN A 64 8.80 0.90 20.32
N LEU A 65 9.68 0.72 19.34
CA LEU A 65 9.33 0.05 18.09
C LEU A 65 9.31 -1.47 18.29
N LEU A 66 8.30 -2.13 17.71
CA LEU A 66 8.29 -3.58 17.59
C LEU A 66 9.45 -4.02 16.70
N ARG A 67 10.32 -4.87 17.23
CA ARG A 67 11.38 -5.53 16.46
C ARG A 67 10.96 -6.95 16.12
N ILE A 68 10.87 -7.24 14.83
CA ILE A 68 10.63 -8.59 14.32
C ILE A 68 11.96 -9.34 14.31
N ASP A 69 12.02 -10.44 15.05
CA ASP A 69 13.20 -11.32 15.09
C ASP A 69 13.22 -12.25 13.86
N GLY A 70 14.42 -12.50 13.32
CA GLY A 70 14.64 -13.42 12.20
C GLY A 70 14.34 -14.89 12.53
N ALA A 71 14.18 -15.26 13.80
CA ALA A 71 13.76 -16.59 14.23
C ALA A 71 12.47 -17.06 13.54
N ALA A 72 11.53 -16.14 13.27
CA ALA A 72 10.30 -16.45 12.56
C ALA A 72 10.55 -17.04 11.15
N GLU A 73 11.63 -16.62 10.47
CA GLU A 73 12.03 -17.18 9.18
C GLU A 73 12.51 -18.63 9.33
N LEU A 74 13.31 -18.91 10.37
CA LEU A 74 13.84 -20.25 10.65
C LEU A 74 12.70 -21.22 10.99
N ASP A 75 11.78 -20.79 11.84
CA ASP A 75 10.60 -21.58 12.22
C ASP A 75 9.71 -21.85 11.00
N GLN A 76 9.43 -20.83 10.18
CA GLN A 76 8.64 -20.99 8.96
C GLN A 76 9.31 -21.95 7.96
N LYS A 77 10.63 -21.88 7.80
CA LYS A 77 11.38 -22.82 6.95
C LYS A 77 11.29 -24.25 7.49
N ALA A 78 11.40 -24.44 8.80
CA ALA A 78 11.27 -25.75 9.43
C ALA A 78 9.85 -26.33 9.25
N GLU A 79 8.82 -25.52 9.45
CA GLU A 79 7.42 -25.89 9.25
C GLU A 79 7.10 -26.23 7.79
N LEU A 80 7.56 -25.42 6.83
CA LEU A 80 7.43 -25.72 5.40
C LEU A 80 8.15 -27.02 5.01
N ALA A 81 9.37 -27.24 5.53
CA ALA A 81 10.11 -28.47 5.27
C ALA A 81 9.40 -29.70 5.88
N ARG A 82 8.73 -29.53 7.03
CA ARG A 82 7.92 -30.56 7.66
C ARG A 82 6.65 -30.87 6.87
N CYS A 83 5.94 -29.85 6.40
CA CYS A 83 4.72 -29.98 5.60
C CYS A 83 5.00 -30.54 4.20
N GLY A 84 6.07 -30.06 3.55
CA GLY A 84 6.49 -30.51 2.22
C GLY A 84 6.90 -31.98 2.15
N ARG A 85 7.30 -32.59 3.28
CA ARG A 85 7.59 -34.04 3.38
C ARG A 85 6.35 -34.91 3.63
N GLY A 86 5.17 -34.33 3.89
CA GLY A 86 3.98 -35.06 4.31
C GLY A 86 2.66 -34.68 3.62
N GLY A 87 2.63 -33.76 2.65
CA GLY A 87 1.35 -33.22 2.16
C GLY A 87 1.31 -32.78 0.70
N MET A 88 1.20 -33.73 -0.23
CA MET A 88 0.44 -33.56 -1.49
C MET A 88 -1.06 -33.87 -1.28
N ALA A 89 -1.59 -33.72 -0.06
CA ALA A 89 -2.98 -34.05 0.23
C ALA A 89 -3.57 -33.15 1.33
N ARG A 90 -4.09 -31.99 0.94
CA ARG A 90 -5.38 -31.45 1.42
C ARG A 90 -5.69 -30.11 0.75
N GLU A 91 -6.68 -30.12 -0.12
CA GLU A 91 -7.55 -28.96 -0.28
C GLU A 91 -8.15 -28.67 1.10
N SER A 92 -7.73 -27.59 1.75
CA SER A 92 -8.42 -27.06 2.92
C SER A 92 -9.61 -26.23 2.42
N PRO A 93 -10.85 -26.50 2.86
CA PRO A 93 -12.00 -25.69 2.46
C PRO A 93 -11.85 -24.29 3.04
N ARG A 94 -12.05 -23.26 2.20
CA ARG A 94 -11.91 -21.85 2.59
C ARG A 94 -12.94 -21.52 3.68
N PRO A 95 -12.53 -21.03 4.87
CA PRO A 95 -13.45 -20.74 5.96
C PRO A 95 -14.10 -19.34 5.88
N TRP A 96 -14.10 -18.69 4.72
CA TRP A 96 -14.62 -17.31 4.58
C TRP A 96 -15.49 -17.08 3.33
N MET A 97 -16.15 -18.11 2.82
CA MET A 97 -17.37 -17.89 2.03
C MET A 97 -18.59 -17.96 2.94
#